data_AF-A0A5E4JIV4-F1
#
_entry.id   AF-A0A5E4JIV4-F1
#
_cell.length_a   1.000
_cell.length_b   1.000
_cell.length_c   1.000
_cell.angle_alpha   90.00
_cell.angle_beta   90.00
_cell.angle_gamma   90.00
#
_symmetry.space_group_name_H-M   'P 1'
#
loop_
_entity.id
_entity.type
_entity.pdbx_description
1 polymer ?
#
loop_
_entity_poly.entity_id
_entity_poly.type
_entity_poly.pdbx_seq_one_letter_code
_entity_poly.pdbx_strand_id
1 'polypeptide(L)'
;MADQYLFVFPAKRYLKEGDHEVGKLDLIINARYGRGSGYETNWLLFSSPQNYAEPDFESVDNRMPVRDGGRILVAGITLADCIEREVRFDPDYVLSQLPSTRKLVVGGFHDADCVERIAAAAHAKGFEVLVDEDTTDMFFTRRALGIEIPLERRVWSLKDFGMAASQEAPSWVVETFREYRRDKPYRVKV
;
A
#
# COMPACT_ATOMS: atom_id res chain seq x y z
N MET A 1 6.27 -21.88 -0.42
CA MET A 1 5.20 -20.93 -0.80
C MET A 1 5.80 -19.55 -0.60
N ALA A 2 5.80 -18.70 -1.62
CA ALA A 2 6.32 -17.34 -1.49
C ALA A 2 5.31 -16.47 -0.75
N ASP A 3 5.79 -15.56 0.09
CA ASP A 3 4.95 -14.54 0.70
C ASP A 3 4.50 -13.55 -0.39
N GLN A 4 3.40 -12.82 -0.16
CA GLN A 4 2.85 -11.94 -1.18
C GLN A 4 3.00 -10.49 -0.74
N TYR A 5 3.44 -9.65 -1.66
CA TYR A 5 3.34 -8.21 -1.55
C TYR A 5 2.27 -7.72 -2.53
N LEU A 6 1.33 -6.92 -2.06
CA LEU A 6 0.27 -6.33 -2.87
C LEU A 6 0.39 -4.80 -2.81
N PHE A 7 0.68 -4.21 -3.96
CA PHE A 7 0.71 -2.77 -4.14
C PHE A 7 -0.60 -2.28 -4.77
N VAL A 8 -1.28 -1.39 -4.06
CA VAL A 8 -2.61 -0.91 -4.42
C VAL A 8 -2.52 0.41 -5.19
N PHE A 9 -2.87 0.42 -6.47
CA PHE A 9 -3.08 1.61 -7.33
C PHE A 9 -1.98 2.69 -7.34
N PRO A 10 -1.06 2.72 -8.32
CA PRO A 10 -0.26 3.92 -8.61
C PRO A 10 -1.01 4.88 -9.54
N ALA A 11 -2.19 5.39 -9.13
CA ALA A 11 -2.96 6.26 -10.02
C ALA A 11 -2.29 7.65 -10.16
N LYS A 12 -2.00 8.07 -11.40
CA LYS A 12 -1.39 9.38 -11.75
C LYS A 12 -2.01 10.54 -10.98
N ARG A 13 -3.32 10.53 -10.82
CA ARG A 13 -4.09 11.60 -10.19
C ARG A 13 -3.79 11.80 -8.71
N TYR A 14 -3.33 10.76 -8.01
CA TYR A 14 -2.99 10.86 -6.59
C TYR A 14 -1.57 11.37 -6.35
N LEU A 15 -0.75 11.42 -7.40
CA LEU A 15 0.59 11.98 -7.35
C LEU A 15 0.56 13.40 -7.90
N LYS A 16 1.00 14.37 -7.10
CA LYS A 16 1.02 15.78 -7.49
C LYS A 16 2.19 16.05 -8.44
N GLU A 17 1.99 17.07 -9.28
CA GLU A 17 3.08 17.66 -10.07
C GLU A 17 4.08 18.28 -9.08
N GLY A 18 5.28 17.70 -9.00
CA GLY A 18 6.29 18.05 -7.98
C GLY A 18 6.57 16.97 -6.93
N ASP A 19 5.87 15.84 -6.94
CA ASP A 19 6.27 14.67 -6.15
C ASP A 19 7.52 14.01 -6.77
N HIS A 20 8.67 14.67 -6.64
CA HIS A 20 9.97 14.23 -7.15
C HIS A 20 10.50 12.98 -6.43
N GLU A 21 9.91 12.64 -5.29
CA GLU A 21 10.32 11.53 -4.44
C GLU A 21 9.61 10.21 -4.79
N VAL A 22 8.69 10.20 -5.77
CA VAL A 22 7.99 8.99 -6.22
C VAL A 22 8.97 7.88 -6.63
N GLY A 23 10.07 8.24 -7.28
CA GLY A 23 11.12 7.27 -7.62
C GLY A 23 11.77 6.61 -6.39
N LYS A 24 11.81 7.28 -5.24
CA LYS A 24 12.33 6.68 -4.00
C LYS A 24 11.36 5.68 -3.38
N LEU A 25 10.05 5.90 -3.50
CA LEU A 25 9.05 4.91 -3.13
C LEU A 25 9.25 3.62 -3.93
N ASP A 26 9.45 3.73 -5.24
CA ASP A 26 9.76 2.60 -6.11
C ASP A 26 11.08 1.87 -5.71
N LEU A 27 12.10 2.62 -5.29
CA LEU A 27 13.35 2.04 -4.76
C LEU A 27 13.12 1.24 -3.48
N ILE A 28 12.31 1.75 -2.53
CA ILE A 28 11.99 1.06 -1.28
C ILE A 28 11.24 -0.24 -1.57
N ILE A 29 10.22 -0.18 -2.43
CA ILE A 29 9.47 -1.36 -2.84
C ILE A 29 10.40 -2.42 -3.44
N ASN A 30 11.36 -1.99 -4.29
CA ASN A 30 12.33 -2.93 -4.86
C ASN A 30 13.20 -3.59 -3.81
N ALA A 31 13.76 -2.78 -2.91
CA ALA A 31 14.70 -3.26 -1.91
C ALA A 31 14.04 -4.29 -0.98
N ARG A 32 12.76 -4.12 -0.67
CA ARG A 32 12.02 -4.97 0.27
C ARG A 32 11.31 -6.15 -0.37
N TYR A 33 10.76 -5.96 -1.58
CA TYR A 33 9.83 -6.92 -2.21
C TYR A 33 10.22 -7.31 -3.64
N GLY A 34 11.38 -6.83 -4.11
CA GLY A 34 11.94 -7.18 -5.41
C GLY A 34 12.42 -8.64 -5.50
N ARG A 35 13.03 -8.97 -6.63
CA ARG A 35 13.51 -10.33 -6.94
C ARG A 35 14.48 -10.83 -5.86
N GLY A 36 14.21 -12.02 -5.33
CA GLY A 36 15.06 -12.66 -4.31
C GLY A 36 14.72 -12.29 -2.86
N SER A 37 13.73 -11.43 -2.63
CA SER A 37 13.25 -11.06 -1.28
C SER A 37 12.45 -12.16 -0.56
N GLY A 38 12.00 -13.19 -1.29
CA GLY A 38 11.04 -14.18 -0.79
C GLY A 38 9.58 -13.78 -0.99
N TYR A 39 9.33 -12.58 -1.54
CA TYR A 39 8.01 -12.10 -1.92
C TYR A 39 7.75 -12.21 -3.42
N GLU A 40 6.51 -12.53 -3.78
CA GLU A 40 5.95 -12.25 -5.11
C GLU A 40 5.20 -10.92 -5.06
N THR A 41 5.53 -10.02 -5.99
CA THR A 41 4.89 -8.71 -6.08
C THR A 41 3.64 -8.78 -6.96
N ASN A 42 2.54 -8.24 -6.45
CA ASN A 42 1.26 -8.11 -7.11
C ASN A 42 0.88 -6.62 -7.20
N TRP A 43 0.44 -6.18 -8.36
CA TRP A 43 0.04 -4.81 -8.64
C TRP A 43 -1.47 -4.78 -8.88
N LEU A 44 -2.22 -4.18 -7.96
CA LEU A 44 -3.65 -3.99 -8.13
C LEU A 44 -3.91 -2.69 -8.90
N LEU A 45 -4.50 -2.83 -10.07
CA LEU A 45 -4.88 -1.72 -10.94
C LEU A 45 -6.40 -1.56 -11.00
N PHE A 46 -6.85 -0.34 -11.29
CA PHE A 46 -8.25 -0.14 -11.66
C PHE A 46 -8.54 -0.87 -12.97
N SER A 47 -9.80 -1.18 -13.20
CA SER A 47 -10.21 -1.80 -14.44
C SER A 47 -10.36 -0.77 -15.56
N SER A 48 -10.16 -1.22 -16.79
CA SER A 48 -10.42 -0.46 -18.01
C SER A 48 -11.91 -0.09 -18.10
N PRO A 49 -12.26 1.14 -18.51
CA PRO A 49 -13.64 1.52 -18.79
C PRO A 49 -14.31 0.70 -19.90
N GLN A 50 -13.51 0.07 -20.77
CA GLN A 50 -13.99 -0.76 -21.88
C GLN A 50 -14.21 -2.21 -21.46
N ASN A 51 -13.43 -2.71 -20.49
CA ASN A 51 -13.55 -4.08 -19.98
C ASN A 51 -13.15 -4.16 -18.51
N TYR A 52 -14.11 -4.50 -17.63
CA TYR A 52 -13.89 -4.55 -16.18
C TYR A 52 -12.95 -5.68 -15.74
N ALA A 53 -12.68 -6.65 -16.61
CA ALA A 53 -11.72 -7.73 -16.37
C ALA A 53 -10.29 -7.38 -16.80
N GLU A 54 -10.07 -6.23 -17.45
CA GLU A 54 -8.76 -5.79 -17.92
C GLU A 54 -8.23 -4.61 -17.09
N PRO A 55 -6.91 -4.53 -16.85
CA PRO A 55 -6.31 -3.42 -16.12
C PRO A 55 -6.28 -2.12 -16.94
N ASP A 56 -6.49 -1.00 -16.26
CA ASP A 56 -6.29 0.35 -16.79
C ASP A 56 -4.84 0.81 -16.58
N PHE A 57 -4.00 0.59 -17.59
CA PHE A 57 -2.63 1.10 -17.60
C PHE A 57 -2.54 2.60 -17.88
N GLU A 58 -3.56 3.23 -18.44
CA GLU A 58 -3.54 4.67 -18.69
C GLU A 58 -3.55 5.46 -17.38
N SER A 59 -4.18 4.89 -16.35
CA SER A 59 -4.19 5.43 -14.99
C SER A 59 -2.84 5.33 -14.26
N VAL A 60 -1.91 4.47 -14.69
CA VAL A 60 -0.65 4.17 -13.99
C VAL A 60 0.41 5.25 -14.21
N ASP A 61 0.92 5.85 -13.15
CA ASP A 61 2.00 6.84 -13.24
C ASP A 61 3.31 6.23 -13.74
N ASN A 62 3.91 6.84 -14.75
CA ASN A 62 5.14 6.34 -15.36
C ASN A 62 6.37 6.45 -14.44
N ARG A 63 6.29 7.24 -13.35
CA ARG A 63 7.31 7.30 -12.30
C ARG A 63 7.25 6.10 -11.34
N MET A 64 6.15 5.34 -11.34
CA MET A 64 6.00 4.05 -10.65
C MET A 64 5.57 2.97 -11.64
N PRO A 65 6.46 2.59 -12.57
CA PRO A 65 6.12 1.60 -13.55
C PRO A 65 5.79 0.26 -12.87
N VAL A 66 4.71 -0.37 -13.32
CA VAL A 66 4.44 -1.78 -13.02
C VAL A 66 5.59 -2.59 -13.60
N ARG A 67 6.40 -3.21 -12.74
CA ARG A 67 7.65 -3.85 -13.14
C ARG A 67 7.45 -5.24 -13.71
N ASP A 68 8.34 -5.60 -14.64
CA ASP A 68 8.45 -6.95 -15.20
C ASP A 68 8.62 -8.00 -14.09
N GLY A 69 7.81 -9.06 -14.18
CA GLY A 69 7.81 -10.18 -13.24
C GLY A 69 6.84 -10.05 -12.06
N GLY A 70 6.22 -8.89 -11.86
CA GLY A 70 5.08 -8.76 -10.95
C GLY A 70 3.78 -9.25 -11.61
N ARG A 71 2.85 -9.79 -10.81
CA ARG A 71 1.51 -10.12 -11.28
C ARG A 71 0.65 -8.86 -11.31
N ILE A 72 -0.22 -8.74 -12.31
CA ILE A 72 -1.20 -7.67 -12.39
C ILE A 72 -2.55 -8.23 -11.97
N LEU A 73 -3.18 -7.56 -11.00
CA LEU A 73 -4.53 -7.83 -10.52
C LEU A 73 -5.44 -6.69 -10.93
N VAL A 74 -6.73 -6.99 -11.07
CA VAL A 74 -7.75 -5.99 -11.40
C VAL A 74 -8.71 -5.79 -10.23
N ALA A 75 -9.08 -4.54 -9.97
CA ALA A 75 -10.00 -4.20 -8.90
C ALA A 75 -11.45 -4.56 -9.20
N GLY A 76 -11.79 -4.80 -10.48
CA GLY A 76 -13.15 -5.06 -10.92
C GLY A 76 -14.03 -3.80 -10.92
N ILE A 77 -13.42 -2.62 -10.83
CA ILE A 77 -14.09 -1.30 -10.92
C ILE A 77 -13.15 -0.31 -11.62
N THR A 78 -13.70 0.71 -12.26
CA THR A 78 -12.90 1.77 -12.88
C THR A 78 -12.49 2.83 -11.85
N LEU A 79 -11.51 3.67 -12.18
CA LEU A 79 -11.17 4.84 -11.37
C LEU A 79 -12.36 5.82 -11.26
N ALA A 80 -13.11 5.98 -12.35
CA ALA A 80 -14.30 6.84 -12.38
C ALA A 80 -15.40 6.32 -11.44
N ASP A 81 -15.63 5.00 -11.39
CA ASP A 81 -16.57 4.42 -10.43
C ASP A 81 -16.15 4.73 -8.99
N CYS A 82 -14.85 4.63 -8.69
CA CYS A 82 -14.31 4.90 -7.36
C CYS A 82 -14.46 6.37 -6.93
N ILE A 83 -14.16 7.31 -7.84
CA ILE A 83 -14.11 8.74 -7.52
C ILE A 83 -15.47 9.42 -7.68
N GLU A 84 -16.14 9.19 -8.81
CA GLU A 84 -17.34 9.96 -9.19
C GLU A 84 -18.62 9.33 -8.65
N ARG A 85 -18.62 8.01 -8.49
CA ARG A 85 -19.78 7.23 -8.07
C ARG A 85 -19.61 6.65 -6.67
N GLU A 86 -18.46 6.90 -6.04
CA GLU A 86 -18.08 6.41 -4.71
C GLU A 86 -18.19 4.88 -4.56
N VAL A 87 -18.09 4.15 -5.66
CA VAL A 87 -18.16 2.69 -5.68
C VAL A 87 -16.82 2.13 -5.22
N ARG A 88 -16.86 1.26 -4.21
CA ARG A 88 -15.66 0.64 -3.66
C ARG A 88 -15.48 -0.76 -4.22
N PHE A 89 -14.24 -1.13 -4.54
CA PHE A 89 -13.92 -2.48 -5.05
C PHE A 89 -14.26 -3.54 -4.01
N ASP A 90 -14.55 -4.76 -4.45
CA ASP A 90 -14.74 -5.92 -3.57
C ASP A 90 -13.37 -6.49 -3.15
N PRO A 91 -12.98 -6.42 -1.85
CA PRO A 91 -11.72 -6.99 -1.41
C PRO A 91 -11.67 -8.51 -1.56
N ASP A 92 -12.80 -9.22 -1.52
CA ASP A 92 -12.81 -10.68 -1.68
C ASP A 92 -12.46 -11.06 -3.12
N TYR A 93 -13.01 -10.33 -4.09
CA TYR A 93 -12.62 -10.46 -5.49
C TYR A 93 -11.13 -10.23 -5.70
N VAL A 94 -10.54 -9.18 -5.11
CA VAL A 94 -9.10 -8.89 -5.20
C VAL A 94 -8.28 -10.02 -4.58
N LEU A 95 -8.63 -10.44 -3.37
CA LEU A 95 -7.90 -11.49 -2.65
C LEU A 95 -7.99 -12.85 -3.34
N SER A 96 -9.07 -13.13 -4.07
CA SER A 96 -9.23 -14.37 -4.84
C SER A 96 -8.23 -14.52 -6.00
N GLN A 97 -7.65 -13.42 -6.48
CA GLN A 97 -6.69 -13.41 -7.58
C GLN A 97 -5.24 -13.65 -7.11
N LEU A 98 -4.98 -13.52 -5.80
CA LEU A 98 -3.67 -13.74 -5.23
C LEU A 98 -3.28 -15.23 -5.31
N PRO A 99 -1.99 -15.54 -5.55
CA PRO A 99 -1.47 -16.87 -5.27
C PRO A 99 -1.76 -17.29 -3.83
N SER A 100 -1.85 -18.60 -3.61
CA SER A 100 -1.95 -19.13 -2.25
C SER A 100 -0.75 -18.66 -1.41
N THR A 101 -1.04 -18.04 -0.27
CA THR A 101 -0.04 -17.54 0.66
C THR A 101 -0.57 -17.64 2.09
N ARG A 102 0.34 -17.72 3.05
CA ARG A 102 0.04 -17.50 4.47
C ARG A 102 0.16 -16.02 4.84
N LYS A 103 1.06 -15.29 4.19
CA LYS A 103 1.43 -13.92 4.55
C LYS A 103 1.21 -12.94 3.41
N LEU A 104 0.62 -11.80 3.74
CA LEU A 104 0.34 -10.71 2.83
C LEU A 104 0.87 -9.40 3.42
N VAL A 105 1.75 -8.74 2.67
CA VAL A 105 2.12 -7.35 2.94
C VAL A 105 1.38 -6.45 1.96
N VAL A 106 0.77 -5.37 2.46
CA VAL A 106 -0.02 -4.43 1.65
C VAL A 106 0.63 -3.06 1.68
N GLY A 107 0.78 -2.45 0.51
CA GLY A 107 1.19 -1.06 0.31
C GLY A 107 0.29 -0.38 -0.73
N GLY A 108 0.58 0.88 -1.07
CA GLY A 108 -0.13 1.62 -2.11
C GLY A 108 -1.09 2.71 -1.59
N PHE A 109 -2.07 3.06 -2.42
CA PHE A 109 -2.90 4.26 -2.27
C PHE A 109 -4.40 3.92 -2.23
N HIS A 110 -5.20 4.51 -1.34
CA HIS A 110 -4.84 5.33 -0.17
C HIS A 110 -4.71 4.45 1.07
N ASP A 111 -3.81 4.80 2.00
CA ASP A 111 -3.57 4.04 3.24
C ASP A 111 -4.85 3.85 4.06
N ALA A 112 -5.61 4.92 4.25
CA ALA A 112 -6.79 4.93 5.11
C ALA A 112 -8.07 4.38 4.44
N ASP A 113 -8.00 3.98 3.17
CA ASP A 113 -9.15 3.45 2.42
C ASP A 113 -8.79 2.12 1.73
N CYS A 114 -8.25 2.17 0.51
CA CYS A 114 -8.03 0.96 -0.28
C CYS A 114 -7.10 -0.05 0.41
N VAL A 115 -5.99 0.42 0.98
CA VAL A 115 -5.01 -0.42 1.69
C VAL A 115 -5.65 -1.02 2.94
N GLU A 116 -6.30 -0.18 3.75
CA GLU A 116 -7.00 -0.60 4.97
C GLU A 116 -8.06 -1.68 4.69
N ARG A 117 -8.89 -1.48 3.66
CA ARG A 117 -9.97 -2.41 3.29
C ARG A 117 -9.42 -3.78 2.90
N ILE A 118 -8.34 -3.82 2.12
CA ILE A 118 -7.68 -5.07 1.74
C ILE A 118 -7.03 -5.74 2.95
N ALA A 119 -6.30 -4.99 3.77
CA ALA A 119 -5.62 -5.53 4.93
C ALA A 119 -6.60 -6.13 5.95
N ALA A 120 -7.70 -5.42 6.21
CA ALA A 120 -8.78 -5.89 7.08
C ALA A 120 -9.43 -7.18 6.56
N ALA A 121 -9.78 -7.21 5.27
CA ALA A 121 -10.40 -8.38 4.65
C ALA A 121 -9.46 -9.59 4.62
N ALA A 122 -8.18 -9.39 4.31
CA ALA A 122 -7.17 -10.45 4.34
C ALA A 122 -6.99 -10.99 5.76
N HIS A 123 -6.90 -10.12 6.77
CA HIS A 123 -6.79 -10.56 8.16
C HIS A 123 -8.03 -11.34 8.60
N ALA A 124 -9.23 -10.90 8.23
CA ALA A 124 -10.49 -11.61 8.52
C ALA A 124 -10.55 -13.00 7.88
N LYS A 125 -9.83 -13.23 6.77
CA LYS A 125 -9.67 -14.54 6.11
C LYS A 125 -8.52 -15.38 6.67
N GLY A 126 -7.83 -14.91 7.72
CA GLY A 126 -6.78 -15.66 8.42
C GLY A 126 -5.38 -15.53 7.83
N PHE A 127 -5.14 -14.55 6.95
CA PHE A 127 -3.80 -14.24 6.48
C PHE A 127 -2.98 -13.59 7.63
N GLU A 128 -1.68 -13.86 7.67
CA GLU A 128 -0.74 -13.01 8.41
C GLU A 128 -0.54 -11.71 7.61
N VAL A 129 -1.10 -10.61 8.09
CA VAL A 129 -1.14 -9.35 7.32
C VAL A 129 -0.26 -8.27 7.97
N LEU A 130 0.44 -7.52 7.12
CA LEU A 130 1.16 -6.31 7.50
C LEU A 130 0.89 -5.20 6.49
N VAL A 131 0.57 -4.00 6.96
CA VAL A 131 0.60 -2.78 6.13
C VAL A 131 1.99 -2.17 6.22
N ASP A 132 2.72 -2.12 5.10
CA ASP A 132 3.97 -1.36 4.99
C ASP A 132 3.61 0.11 4.73
N GLU A 133 3.48 0.89 5.79
CA GLU A 133 3.13 2.31 5.70
C GLU A 133 4.26 3.17 5.10
N ASP A 134 5.49 2.65 4.93
CA ASP A 134 6.51 3.35 4.15
C ASP A 134 6.27 3.21 2.65
N THR A 135 5.44 2.25 2.23
CA THR A 135 5.04 2.04 0.85
C THR A 135 3.60 2.47 0.55
N THR A 136 2.96 3.24 1.45
CA THR A 136 1.67 3.89 1.19
C THR A 136 1.83 5.39 0.94
N ASP A 137 0.71 6.14 0.82
CA ASP A 137 0.74 7.61 0.80
C ASP A 137 1.38 8.24 2.06
N MET A 138 1.48 7.49 3.17
CA MET A 138 2.24 7.89 4.35
C MET A 138 3.73 8.11 4.05
N PHE A 139 4.26 7.51 2.98
CA PHE A 139 5.59 7.84 2.43
C PHE A 139 5.75 9.35 2.26
N PHE A 140 4.82 10.02 1.57
CA PHE A 140 4.92 11.45 1.26
C PHE A 140 4.82 12.31 2.50
N THR A 141 3.91 11.97 3.43
CA THR A 141 3.80 12.65 4.72
C THR A 141 5.13 12.59 5.48
N ARG A 142 5.78 11.42 5.51
CA ARG A 142 7.05 11.25 6.23
C ARG A 142 8.20 12.01 5.58
N ARG A 143 8.28 11.99 4.25
CA ARG A 143 9.27 12.78 3.51
C ARG A 143 9.07 14.29 3.74
N ALA A 144 7.83 14.77 3.75
CA ALA A 144 7.51 16.17 4.03
C ALA A 144 7.91 16.59 5.46
N LEU A 145 7.88 15.67 6.41
CA LEU A 145 8.33 15.87 7.79
C LEU A 145 9.85 15.68 7.98
N GLY A 146 10.61 15.44 6.90
CA GLY A 146 12.05 15.20 6.97
C GLY A 146 12.45 13.86 7.61
N ILE A 147 11.50 12.94 7.76
CA ILE A 147 11.75 11.61 8.33
C ILE A 147 12.48 10.76 7.28
N GLU A 148 13.62 10.20 7.67
CA GLU A 148 14.35 9.25 6.84
C GLU A 148 13.61 7.92 6.80
N ILE A 149 13.45 7.38 5.59
CA ILE A 149 12.83 6.08 5.36
C ILE A 149 13.92 5.13 4.87
N PRO A 150 14.29 4.10 5.66
CA PRO A 150 15.35 3.19 5.28
C PRO A 150 14.92 2.31 4.11
N LEU A 151 15.84 2.00 3.20
CA LEU A 151 15.57 1.11 2.06
C LEU A 151 15.16 -0.28 2.53
N GLU A 152 15.94 -0.88 3.43
CA GLU A 152 15.62 -2.16 4.05
C GLU A 152 15.03 -1.96 5.44
N ARG A 153 14.00 -2.75 5.77
CA ARG A 153 13.42 -2.77 7.11
C ARG A 153 13.14 -4.20 7.55
N ARG A 154 13.81 -4.62 8.62
CA ARG A 154 13.66 -5.97 9.21
C ARG A 154 12.74 -5.99 10.42
N VAL A 155 12.60 -4.86 11.11
CA VAL A 155 11.76 -4.70 12.30
C VAL A 155 10.96 -3.42 12.15
N TRP A 156 9.69 -3.50 12.51
CA TRP A 156 8.79 -2.36 12.57
C TRP A 156 8.62 -1.92 14.01
N SER A 157 9.02 -0.70 14.33
CA SER A 157 8.83 -0.13 15.66
C SER A 157 8.20 1.25 15.61
N LEU A 158 7.67 1.65 16.76
CA LEU A 158 7.15 3.00 17.01
C LEU A 158 8.13 4.11 16.69
N LYS A 159 9.40 3.91 17.06
CA LYS A 159 10.47 4.88 16.82
C LYS A 159 10.69 5.13 15.33
N ASP A 160 10.27 4.21 14.48
CA ASP A 160 10.43 4.34 13.05
C ASP A 160 9.32 5.18 12.40
N PHE A 161 8.20 5.44 13.10
CA PHE A 161 7.09 6.23 12.58
C PHE A 161 7.28 7.75 12.71
N GLY A 162 8.44 8.22 13.18
CA GLY A 162 8.80 9.64 13.37
C GLY A 162 7.99 10.37 14.44
N MET A 163 6.72 10.00 14.60
CA MET A 163 5.75 10.54 15.54
C MET A 163 5.97 10.08 16.99
N ALA A 164 6.48 8.87 17.20
CA ALA A 164 6.89 8.42 18.54
C ALA A 164 8.41 8.60 18.78
N ALA A 165 9.15 9.02 17.75
CA ALA A 165 10.61 9.18 17.80
C ALA A 165 11.01 10.61 18.16
N SER A 166 10.25 11.62 17.73
CA SER A 166 10.43 12.95 18.29
C SER A 166 9.81 12.96 19.69
N GLN A 167 10.60 13.29 20.70
CA GLN A 167 10.08 13.70 22.01
C GLN A 167 9.25 15.01 21.93
N GLU A 168 8.93 15.46 20.71
CA GLU A 168 8.34 16.75 20.38
C GLU A 168 6.96 16.63 19.70
N ALA A 169 6.52 15.42 19.32
CA ALA A 169 5.16 15.24 18.81
C ALA A 169 4.14 15.55 19.93
N PRO A 170 3.13 16.41 19.69
CA PRO A 170 2.11 16.68 20.69
C PRO A 170 1.40 15.39 21.11
N SER A 171 1.12 15.24 22.41
CA SER A 171 0.53 14.02 23.00
C SER A 171 -0.77 13.61 22.32
N TRP A 172 -1.62 14.57 21.94
CA TRP A 172 -2.87 14.32 21.25
C TRP A 172 -2.69 13.64 19.89
N VAL A 173 -1.57 13.87 19.20
CA VAL A 173 -1.30 13.20 17.92
C VAL A 173 -0.95 11.74 18.18
N VAL A 174 -0.08 11.47 19.16
CA VAL A 174 0.27 10.10 19.56
C VAL A 174 -0.96 9.32 20.00
N GLU A 175 -1.84 9.93 20.81
CA GLU A 175 -3.10 9.32 21.24
C GLU A 175 -4.04 9.04 20.08
N THR A 176 -4.18 9.98 19.14
CA THR A 176 -4.99 9.80 17.94
C THR A 176 -4.50 8.61 17.10
N PHE A 177 -3.17 8.47 16.94
CA PHE A 177 -2.59 7.32 16.22
C PHE A 177 -2.80 5.99 16.97
N ARG A 178 -2.68 5.99 18.30
CA ARG A 178 -2.98 4.79 19.12
C ARG A 178 -4.43 4.39 18.97
N GLU A 179 -5.35 5.34 19.06
CA GLU A 179 -6.78 5.09 18.94
C GLU A 179 -7.12 4.56 17.54
N TYR A 180 -6.61 5.21 16.48
CA TYR A 180 -6.81 4.77 15.10
C TYR A 180 -6.32 3.33 14.86
N ARG A 181 -5.25 2.90 15.53
CA ARG A 181 -4.65 1.56 15.35
C ARG A 181 -5.11 0.51 16.36
N ARG A 182 -5.91 0.89 17.36
CA ARG A 182 -6.30 0.01 18.48
C ARG A 182 -6.82 -1.35 18.00
N ASP A 183 -7.64 -1.32 16.96
CA ASP A 183 -8.35 -2.49 16.44
C ASP A 183 -7.76 -3.00 15.10
N LYS A 184 -6.51 -2.61 14.79
CA LYS A 184 -5.84 -2.89 13.51
C LYS A 184 -4.57 -3.73 13.71
N PRO A 185 -4.69 -5.05 13.94
CA PRO A 185 -3.55 -5.91 14.27
C PRO A 185 -2.53 -6.06 13.14
N TYR A 186 -2.90 -5.69 11.91
CA TYR A 186 -2.06 -5.67 10.71
C TYR A 186 -1.26 -4.37 10.55
N ARG A 187 -1.37 -3.43 11.50
CA ARG A 187 -0.51 -2.23 11.55
C ARG A 187 0.48 -2.35 12.69
N VAL A 188 1.58 -1.61 12.56
CA VAL A 188 2.62 -1.54 13.59
C VAL A 188 2.03 -0.93 14.86
N LYS A 189 2.06 -1.68 15.96
CA LYS A 189 1.48 -1.26 17.24
C LYS A 189 2.12 0.02 17.76
N VAL A 190 1.31 0.90 18.35
CA VAL A 190 1.66 2.23 18.89
C VAL A 190 1.57 2.30 20.41
#